data_AF-X1DXW2-F1
#
_entry.id   AF-X1DXW2-F1
#
_cell.length_a   1.000
_cell.length_b   1.000
_cell.length_c   1.000
_cell.angle_alpha   90.00
_cell.angle_beta   90.00
_cell.angle_gamma   90.00
#
_symmetry.space_group_name_H-M   'P 1'
#
loop_
_entity.id
_entity.type
_entity.pdbx_description
1 polymer ?
#
loop_
_entity_poly.entity_id
_entity_poly.type
_entity_poly.pdbx_seq_one_letter_code
_entity_poly.pdbx_strand_id
1 'polypeptide(L)'
;MAATYRSIIENSRERLLAFGKTGEITGTMLQRNEQGAPRPIAIEFPDGPHTGERYNADLSFCPNPICICGHAELRLFCDPAGEMEESAPEFRFDLDLIERALATAEKESRKYDRNIGQAFIEQMREEDWQLLWEHYFAFKQKRTKETPNEKLETHFPVAEIEASGATVGFQEILPFTEDLLVEADGSHYLFDDQYCVRSDCNCTTAYLTLVEKVTE
;
A
#
# COMPACT_ATOMS: atom_id res chain seq x y z
N MET A 1 21.22 -2.82 2.63
CA MET A 1 19.84 -2.83 3.18
C MET A 1 19.29 -1.41 3.37
N ALA A 2 20.03 -0.44 3.93
CA ALA A 2 19.57 0.96 4.02
C ALA A 2 19.32 1.64 2.65
N ALA A 3 20.19 1.39 1.65
CA ALA A 3 19.96 1.87 0.27
C ALA A 3 18.66 1.33 -0.34
N THR A 4 18.24 0.13 0.06
CA THR A 4 16.98 -0.50 -0.39
C THR A 4 15.78 0.11 0.32
N TYR A 5 15.90 0.43 1.62
CA TYR A 5 14.83 1.06 2.39
C TYR A 5 14.56 2.49 1.94
N ARG A 6 15.63 3.29 1.74
CA ARG A 6 15.52 4.64 1.21
C ARG A 6 14.98 4.66 -0.23
N SER A 7 15.40 3.72 -1.09
CA SER A 7 14.83 3.60 -2.44
C SER A 7 13.37 3.17 -2.45
N ILE A 8 12.90 2.37 -1.48
CA ILE A 8 11.49 1.98 -1.38
C ILE A 8 10.66 3.17 -0.91
N ILE A 9 11.14 3.96 0.06
CA ILE A 9 10.46 5.17 0.53
C ILE A 9 10.46 6.25 -0.55
N GLU A 10 11.59 6.49 -1.22
CA GLU A 10 11.70 7.44 -2.33
C GLU A 10 10.82 7.01 -3.51
N ASN A 11 10.82 5.73 -3.92
CA ASN A 11 9.90 5.24 -4.95
C ASN A 11 8.43 5.33 -4.50
N SER A 12 8.13 5.06 -3.23
CA SER A 12 6.76 5.19 -2.71
C SER A 12 6.31 6.64 -2.68
N ARG A 13 7.24 7.58 -2.39
CA ARG A 13 7.00 9.01 -2.35
C ARG A 13 6.86 9.60 -3.74
N GLU A 14 7.73 9.27 -4.69
CA GLU A 14 7.57 9.62 -6.11
C GLU A 14 6.23 9.07 -6.67
N ARG A 15 5.86 7.84 -6.31
CA ARG A 15 4.56 7.24 -6.64
C ARG A 15 3.36 7.80 -5.87
N LEU A 16 3.55 8.60 -4.82
CA LEU A 16 2.46 9.34 -4.15
C LEU A 16 2.36 10.77 -4.70
N LEU A 17 3.46 11.33 -5.20
CA LEU A 17 3.54 12.66 -5.78
C LEU A 17 2.99 12.72 -7.22
N ALA A 18 3.13 11.64 -8.00
CA ALA A 18 2.70 11.60 -9.40
C ALA A 18 1.18 11.47 -9.64
N PHE A 19 0.35 11.27 -8.60
CA PHE A 19 -1.05 10.88 -8.80
C PHE A 19 -2.04 11.87 -8.18
N GLY A 20 -2.25 12.97 -8.92
CA GLY A 20 -3.30 13.95 -8.65
C GLY A 20 -4.20 14.14 -9.87
N LYS A 21 -5.18 13.26 -10.08
CA LYS A 21 -6.41 13.52 -10.87
C LYS A 21 -7.42 12.37 -10.71
N THR A 22 -8.54 12.65 -10.04
CA THR A 22 -9.75 11.81 -10.08
C THR A 22 -10.55 12.14 -11.35
N GLY A 23 -10.30 11.40 -12.43
CA GLY A 23 -11.21 11.31 -13.57
C GLY A 23 -12.17 10.14 -13.37
N GLU A 24 -13.37 10.20 -13.95
CA GLU A 24 -14.25 9.03 -14.08
C GLU A 24 -13.57 8.00 -14.99
N ILE A 25 -13.16 6.86 -14.42
CA ILE A 25 -12.46 5.81 -15.15
C ILE A 25 -13.47 4.72 -15.51
N THR A 26 -13.84 4.64 -16.79
CA THR A 26 -14.66 3.55 -17.31
C THR A 26 -13.76 2.37 -17.72
N GLY A 27 -14.00 1.18 -17.16
CA GLY A 27 -13.35 -0.07 -17.58
C GLY A 27 -12.20 -0.56 -16.67
N THR A 28 -12.18 -0.17 -15.40
CA THR A 28 -11.31 -0.76 -14.38
C THR A 28 -11.86 -2.11 -13.91
N MET A 29 -10.95 -3.03 -13.57
CA MET A 29 -11.30 -4.32 -12.96
C MET A 29 -11.81 -4.13 -11.53
N LEU A 30 -11.36 -3.07 -10.86
CA LEU A 30 -11.76 -2.69 -9.51
C LEU A 30 -12.67 -1.46 -9.56
N GLN A 31 -13.86 -1.55 -8.97
CA GLN A 31 -14.80 -0.43 -8.88
C GLN A 31 -14.80 0.18 -7.48
N ARG A 32 -14.66 1.52 -7.39
CA ARG A 32 -14.83 2.26 -6.13
C ARG A 32 -16.31 2.21 -5.70
N ASN A 33 -16.55 1.92 -4.44
CA ASN A 33 -17.89 2.03 -3.85
C ASN A 33 -18.12 3.44 -3.29
N GLU A 34 -19.17 4.12 -3.75
CA GLU A 34 -19.55 5.48 -3.31
C GLU A 34 -20.28 5.52 -1.95
N GLN A 35 -20.57 4.37 -1.34
CA GLN A 35 -21.36 4.27 -0.10
C GLN A 35 -20.53 3.70 1.05
N GLY A 36 -20.36 4.47 2.13
CA GLY A 36 -19.40 4.30 3.24
C GLY A 36 -19.46 3.03 4.12
N ALA A 37 -20.02 1.93 3.66
CA ALA A 37 -19.78 0.59 4.20
C ALA A 37 -18.82 -0.17 3.28
N PRO A 38 -17.89 -1.00 3.79
CA PRO A 38 -17.04 -1.83 2.95
C PRO A 38 -17.93 -2.86 2.23
N ARG A 39 -18.27 -2.58 0.97
CA ARG A 39 -18.81 -3.61 0.08
C ARG A 39 -17.63 -4.35 -0.55
N PRO A 40 -17.78 -5.66 -0.80
CA PRO A 40 -16.78 -6.39 -1.56
C PRO A 40 -16.59 -5.73 -2.93
N ILE A 41 -15.36 -5.75 -3.43
CA ILE A 41 -15.03 -5.18 -4.73
C ILE A 41 -15.53 -6.16 -5.79
N ALA A 42 -16.39 -5.70 -6.69
CA ALA A 42 -16.83 -6.51 -7.82
C ALA A 42 -15.73 -6.56 -8.87
N ILE A 43 -15.43 -7.77 -9.36
CA ILE A 43 -14.42 -8.07 -10.36
C ILE A 43 -15.10 -8.80 -11.51
N GLU A 44 -14.82 -8.35 -12.73
CA GLU A 44 -15.20 -9.02 -13.96
C GLU A 44 -13.95 -9.14 -14.83
N PHE A 45 -13.67 -10.34 -15.33
CA PHE A 45 -12.54 -10.57 -16.22
C PHE A 45 -12.92 -10.17 -17.65
N PRO A 46 -12.29 -9.14 -18.26
CA PRO A 46 -12.56 -8.75 -19.64
C PRO A 46 -12.15 -9.78 -20.71
N ASP A 47 -11.14 -10.63 -20.46
CA ASP A 47 -10.65 -11.61 -21.43
C ASP A 47 -10.12 -12.91 -20.77
N GLY A 48 -9.76 -13.91 -21.57
CA GLY A 48 -9.16 -15.16 -21.13
C GLY A 48 -10.14 -16.25 -20.68
N PRO A 49 -9.67 -17.26 -19.93
CA PRO A 49 -10.48 -18.41 -19.53
C PRO A 49 -11.65 -18.09 -18.59
N HIS A 50 -11.60 -16.93 -17.94
CA HIS A 50 -12.57 -16.48 -16.93
C HIS A 50 -13.49 -15.36 -17.45
N THR A 51 -13.48 -15.07 -18.76
CA THR A 51 -14.27 -13.98 -19.36
C THR A 51 -15.74 -14.06 -19.02
N GLY A 52 -16.31 -12.96 -18.54
CA GLY A 52 -17.73 -12.84 -18.19
C GLY A 52 -18.11 -13.47 -16.84
N GLU A 53 -17.16 -14.09 -16.15
CA GLU A 53 -17.33 -14.49 -14.76
C GLU A 53 -17.27 -13.26 -13.85
N ARG A 54 -18.11 -13.24 -12.83
CA ARG A 54 -18.19 -12.15 -11.84
C ARG A 54 -17.86 -12.67 -10.46
N TYR A 55 -16.93 -11.99 -9.82
CA TYR A 55 -16.46 -12.29 -8.48
C TYR A 55 -16.66 -11.09 -7.57
N ASN A 56 -16.96 -11.37 -6.32
CA ASN A 56 -16.74 -10.44 -5.23
C ASN A 56 -15.35 -10.69 -4.66
N ALA A 57 -14.69 -9.62 -4.23
CA ALA A 57 -13.39 -9.69 -3.58
C ALA A 57 -13.40 -9.10 -2.18
N ASP A 58 -12.84 -9.85 -1.24
CA ASP A 58 -12.33 -9.32 0.02
C ASP A 58 -10.84 -9.03 -0.14
N LEU A 59 -10.42 -7.86 0.33
CA LEU A 59 -9.04 -7.42 0.32
C LEU A 59 -8.55 -7.28 1.75
N SER A 60 -7.41 -7.87 2.06
CA SER A 60 -6.73 -7.70 3.35
C SER A 60 -5.26 -7.39 3.16
N PHE A 61 -4.65 -6.74 4.16
CA PHE A 61 -3.28 -6.26 4.10
C PHE A 61 -2.50 -6.66 5.35
N CYS A 62 -1.17 -6.59 5.26
CA CYS A 62 -0.29 -6.78 6.41
C CYS A 62 -0.74 -5.91 7.62
N PRO A 63 -1.05 -6.53 8.78
CA PRO A 63 -1.66 -5.83 9.92
C PRO A 63 -0.67 -4.98 10.71
N ASN A 64 0.64 -5.17 10.53
CA ASN A 64 1.65 -4.32 11.18
C ASN A 64 1.51 -2.88 10.62
N PRO A 65 1.20 -1.87 11.45
CA PRO A 65 0.82 -0.53 10.99
C PRO A 65 1.91 0.16 10.17
N ILE A 66 3.19 -0.07 10.48
CA ILE A 66 4.34 0.62 9.89
C ILE A 66 5.12 -0.25 8.89
N CYS A 67 4.73 -1.51 8.70
CA CYS A 67 5.41 -2.39 7.76
C CYS A 67 5.18 -1.96 6.31
N ILE A 68 6.26 -1.78 5.54
CA ILE A 68 6.21 -1.33 4.14
C ILE A 68 6.23 -2.48 3.12
N CYS A 69 5.87 -3.70 3.51
CA CYS A 69 6.01 -4.88 2.63
C CYS A 69 5.15 -4.85 1.36
N GLY A 70 4.13 -3.99 1.29
CA GLY A 70 3.23 -3.93 0.12
C GLY A 70 2.44 -5.21 -0.11
N HIS A 71 2.30 -6.08 0.90
CA HIS A 71 1.58 -7.34 0.76
C HIS A 71 0.06 -7.15 0.91
N ALA A 72 -0.68 -7.73 -0.03
CA ALA A 72 -2.13 -7.81 0.00
C ALA A 72 -2.61 -9.25 -0.26
N GLU A 73 -3.53 -9.76 0.55
CA GLU A 73 -4.24 -11.02 0.29
C GLU A 73 -5.59 -10.67 -0.36
N LEU A 74 -5.87 -11.30 -1.50
CA LEU A 74 -7.14 -11.19 -2.20
C LEU A 74 -7.91 -12.51 -2.10
N ARG A 75 -9.17 -12.43 -1.69
CA ARG A 75 -10.10 -13.56 -1.63
C ARG A 75 -11.26 -13.32 -2.58
N LEU A 76 -11.36 -14.13 -3.63
CA LEU A 76 -12.44 -14.07 -4.62
C LEU A 76 -13.52 -15.11 -4.29
N PHE A 77 -14.78 -14.71 -4.42
CA PHE A 77 -15.94 -15.59 -4.23
C PHE A 77 -17.12 -15.13 -5.09
N CYS A 78 -17.93 -16.07 -5.60
CA CYS A 78 -19.14 -15.72 -6.33
C CYS A 78 -20.27 -15.32 -5.36
N ASP A 79 -21.08 -14.30 -5.70
CA ASP A 79 -22.33 -14.04 -5.01
C ASP A 79 -23.35 -15.14 -5.39
N PRO A 80 -23.86 -15.96 -4.45
CA PRO A 80 -24.88 -16.93 -4.77
C PRO A 80 -26.20 -16.19 -5.00
N ALA A 81 -26.41 -15.73 -6.23
CA ALA A 81 -27.69 -15.19 -6.66
C ALA A 81 -28.73 -16.32 -6.82
N GLY A 82 -29.18 -16.90 -5.71
CA GLY A 82 -30.50 -17.53 -5.63
C GLY A 82 -30.58 -19.03 -5.32
N GLU A 83 -29.53 -19.84 -5.45
CA GLU A 83 -29.57 -21.25 -5.03
C GLU A 83 -28.28 -21.62 -4.32
N MET A 84 -28.39 -22.03 -3.06
CA MET A 84 -27.30 -22.58 -2.26
C MET A 84 -26.83 -23.91 -2.86
N GLU A 85 -25.98 -23.87 -3.89
CA GLU A 85 -25.04 -24.96 -4.09
C GLU A 85 -23.89 -24.81 -3.09
N GLU A 86 -23.68 -25.85 -2.29
CA GLU A 86 -22.80 -25.91 -1.11
C GLU A 86 -21.29 -25.64 -1.36
N SER A 87 -20.88 -25.17 -2.54
CA SER A 87 -19.48 -24.84 -2.79
C SER A 87 -19.30 -23.88 -3.97
N ALA A 88 -19.81 -22.65 -3.88
CA ALA A 88 -19.33 -21.59 -4.77
C ALA A 88 -17.78 -21.55 -4.69
N PRO A 89 -17.06 -21.56 -5.82
CA PRO A 89 -15.62 -21.61 -5.78
C PRO A 89 -15.06 -20.36 -5.09
N GLU A 90 -14.15 -20.59 -4.16
CA GLU A 90 -13.43 -19.55 -3.45
C GLU A 90 -11.95 -19.65 -3.80
N PHE A 91 -11.35 -18.51 -4.16
CA PHE A 91 -9.94 -18.42 -4.53
C PHE A 91 -9.22 -17.46 -3.61
N ARG A 92 -7.98 -17.80 -3.24
CA ARG A 92 -7.13 -16.95 -2.41
C ARG A 92 -5.74 -16.87 -2.98
N PHE A 93 -5.25 -15.66 -3.16
CA PHE A 93 -3.88 -15.44 -3.61
C PHE A 93 -3.34 -14.12 -3.08
N ASP A 94 -2.01 -14.08 -2.96
CA ASP A 94 -1.28 -12.95 -2.43
C ASP A 94 -0.69 -12.12 -3.56
N LEU A 95 -0.75 -10.81 -3.39
CA LEU A 95 -0.17 -9.80 -4.27
C LEU A 95 1.00 -9.11 -3.58
N ASP A 96 2.06 -8.89 -4.34
CA ASP A 96 3.10 -7.92 -4.03
C ASP A 96 2.77 -6.62 -4.79
N LEU A 97 2.31 -5.60 -4.06
CA LEU A 97 1.92 -4.33 -4.66
C LEU A 97 3.13 -3.48 -5.11
N ILE A 98 4.34 -3.77 -4.60
CA ILE A 98 5.56 -3.05 -4.99
C ILE A 98 6.04 -3.56 -6.34
N GLU A 99 6.16 -4.88 -6.46
CA GLU A 99 6.61 -5.59 -7.67
C GLU A 99 5.47 -5.82 -8.68
N ARG A 100 4.21 -5.53 -8.30
CA ARG A 100 3.00 -5.71 -9.11
C ARG A 100 2.87 -7.12 -9.67
N ALA A 101 3.05 -8.09 -8.77
CA ALA A 101 3.13 -9.50 -9.11
C ALA A 101 2.42 -10.35 -8.06
N LEU A 102 2.23 -11.64 -8.34
CA LEU A 102 1.84 -12.59 -7.31
C LEU A 102 2.99 -12.70 -6.32
N ALA A 103 2.69 -12.56 -5.03
CA ALA A 103 3.68 -12.81 -4.00
C ALA A 103 4.15 -14.28 -4.11
N THR A 104 5.45 -14.50 -3.90
CA THR A 104 6.01 -15.85 -3.93
C THR A 104 5.52 -16.59 -2.68
N ALA A 105 4.42 -17.33 -2.81
CA ALA A 105 3.86 -18.09 -1.71
C ALA A 105 4.91 -19.10 -1.19
N GLU A 106 5.37 -18.92 0.04
CA GLU A 106 6.29 -19.88 0.68
C GLU A 106 5.63 -21.23 0.99
N LYS A 107 4.29 -21.33 0.95
CA LYS A 107 3.56 -22.57 1.26
C LYS A 107 2.25 -22.70 0.47
N GLU A 108 2.11 -23.84 -0.23
CA GLU A 108 0.85 -24.52 -0.58
C GLU A 108 -0.31 -23.70 -1.17
N SER A 109 -0.08 -22.66 -1.98
CA SER A 109 -1.17 -22.16 -2.82
C SER A 109 -1.59 -23.26 -3.80
N ARG A 110 -2.91 -23.53 -3.90
CA ARG A 110 -3.39 -24.53 -4.85
C ARG A 110 -3.03 -24.04 -6.25
N LYS A 111 -2.63 -24.95 -7.14
CA LYS A 111 -2.31 -24.62 -8.55
C LYS A 111 -3.42 -23.80 -9.21
N TYR A 112 -4.67 -24.05 -8.83
CA TYR A 112 -5.84 -23.33 -9.34
C TYR A 112 -5.89 -21.88 -8.85
N ASP A 113 -5.65 -21.62 -7.56
CA ASP A 113 -5.62 -20.27 -6.97
C ASP A 113 -4.53 -19.42 -7.61
N ARG A 114 -3.38 -20.03 -7.92
CA ARG A 114 -2.29 -19.35 -8.62
C ARG A 114 -2.66 -19.00 -10.07
N ASN A 115 -3.37 -19.88 -10.77
CA ASN A 115 -3.78 -19.62 -12.15
C ASN A 115 -4.77 -18.45 -12.23
N ILE A 116 -5.76 -18.41 -11.33
CA ILE A 116 -6.71 -17.29 -11.32
C ILE A 116 -6.04 -15.99 -10.85
N GLY A 117 -5.13 -16.06 -9.87
CA GLY A 117 -4.34 -14.90 -9.46
C GLY A 117 -3.47 -14.36 -10.59
N GLN A 118 -2.89 -15.24 -11.42
CA GLN A 118 -2.12 -14.84 -12.59
C GLN A 118 -3.02 -14.16 -13.64
N ALA A 119 -4.19 -14.75 -13.93
CA ALA A 119 -5.17 -14.15 -14.82
C ALA A 119 -5.67 -12.79 -14.31
N PHE A 120 -5.80 -12.62 -13.00
CA PHE A 120 -6.17 -11.36 -12.35
C PHE A 120 -5.11 -10.29 -12.64
N ILE A 121 -3.85 -10.57 -12.35
CA ILE A 121 -2.73 -9.64 -12.59
C ILE A 121 -2.57 -9.27 -14.06
N GLU A 122 -2.69 -10.23 -14.97
CA GLU A 122 -2.57 -10.00 -16.41
C GLU A 122 -3.63 -9.04 -16.96
N GLN A 123 -4.74 -8.87 -16.24
CA GLN A 123 -5.85 -8.01 -16.63
C GLN A 123 -5.90 -6.68 -15.86
N MET A 124 -5.08 -6.55 -14.80
CA MET A 124 -4.95 -5.30 -14.05
C MET A 124 -4.29 -4.22 -14.89
N ARG A 125 -4.93 -3.07 -14.96
CA ARG A 125 -4.36 -1.85 -15.55
C ARG A 125 -3.63 -1.03 -14.51
N GLU A 126 -2.93 0.00 -14.95
CA GLU A 126 -2.23 0.93 -14.05
C GLU A 126 -3.18 1.53 -13.00
N GLU A 127 -4.40 1.85 -13.42
CA GLU A 127 -5.44 2.43 -12.57
C GLU A 127 -5.93 1.45 -11.49
N ASP A 128 -5.96 0.14 -11.80
CA ASP A 128 -6.32 -0.89 -10.84
C ASP A 128 -5.22 -1.05 -9.77
N TRP A 129 -3.95 -1.07 -10.20
CA TRP A 129 -2.80 -1.09 -9.28
C TRP A 129 -2.78 0.14 -8.38
N GLN A 130 -3.05 1.31 -8.95
CA GLN A 130 -3.16 2.55 -8.21
C GLN A 130 -4.27 2.47 -7.15
N LEU A 131 -5.44 1.95 -7.52
CA LEU A 131 -6.54 1.79 -6.58
C LEU A 131 -6.19 0.83 -5.43
N LEU A 132 -5.53 -0.30 -5.71
CA LEU A 132 -5.04 -1.19 -4.65
C LEU A 132 -4.03 -0.48 -3.73
N TRP A 133 -3.11 0.30 -4.30
CA TRP A 133 -2.12 1.06 -3.54
C TRP A 133 -2.78 2.10 -2.62
N GLU A 134 -3.80 2.81 -3.11
CA GLU A 134 -4.59 3.75 -2.31
C GLU A 134 -5.31 3.05 -1.15
N HIS A 135 -5.94 1.90 -1.40
CA HIS A 135 -6.59 1.11 -0.35
C HIS A 135 -5.59 0.61 0.69
N TYR A 136 -4.43 0.13 0.25
CA TYR A 136 -3.33 -0.26 1.13
C TYR A 136 -2.89 0.92 1.99
N PHE A 137 -2.57 2.06 1.38
CA PHE A 137 -2.09 3.24 2.09
C PHE A 137 -3.12 3.76 3.09
N ALA A 138 -4.40 3.85 2.70
CA ALA A 138 -5.48 4.27 3.58
C ALA A 138 -5.67 3.31 4.78
N PHE A 139 -5.58 2.00 4.55
CA PHE A 139 -5.61 1.01 5.61
C PHE A 139 -4.44 1.21 6.59
N LYS A 140 -3.23 1.41 6.09
CA LYS A 140 -2.01 1.57 6.90
C LYS A 140 -1.99 2.88 7.67
N GLN A 141 -2.47 3.97 7.08
CA GLN A 141 -2.69 5.25 7.78
C GLN A 141 -3.64 5.09 8.95
N LYS A 142 -4.81 4.47 8.70
CA LYS A 142 -5.81 4.23 9.75
C LYS A 142 -5.22 3.40 10.89
N ARG A 143 -4.55 2.29 10.56
CA ARG A 143 -3.90 1.42 11.55
C ARG A 143 -2.82 2.15 12.34
N THR A 144 -1.99 2.96 11.69
CA THR A 144 -0.95 3.76 12.35
C THR A 144 -1.58 4.74 13.35
N LYS A 145 -2.65 5.46 12.96
CA LYS A 145 -3.35 6.41 13.84
C LYS A 145 -4.05 5.73 15.04
N GLU A 146 -4.58 4.54 14.85
CA GLU A 146 -5.31 3.79 15.89
C GLU A 146 -4.38 2.99 16.82
N THR A 147 -3.11 2.81 16.45
CA THR A 147 -2.14 2.04 17.24
C THR A 147 -1.43 2.96 18.25
N PRO A 148 -1.45 2.64 19.56
CA PRO A 148 -0.67 3.38 20.56
C PRO A 148 0.82 3.39 20.20
N ASN A 149 1.49 4.52 20.43
CA ASN A 149 2.89 4.72 20.06
C ASN A 149 3.81 3.65 20.65
N GLU A 150 3.55 3.18 21.87
CA GLU A 150 4.35 2.16 22.55
C GLU A 150 4.23 0.76 21.92
N LYS A 151 3.24 0.56 21.04
CA LYS A 151 3.03 -0.68 20.28
C LYS A 151 3.54 -0.59 18.85
N LEU A 152 4.07 0.55 18.43
CA LEU A 152 4.70 0.71 17.13
C LEU A 152 6.12 0.17 17.21
N GLU A 153 6.37 -0.97 16.56
CA GLU A 153 7.69 -1.62 16.55
C GLU A 153 8.57 -1.06 15.41
N THR A 154 9.00 0.20 15.54
CA THR A 154 9.88 0.80 14.53
C THR A 154 11.27 0.19 14.55
N HIS A 155 11.81 -0.10 13.37
CA HIS A 155 13.20 -0.51 13.20
C HIS A 155 14.09 0.71 12.93
N PHE A 156 15.04 0.95 13.83
CA PHE A 156 16.09 1.95 13.63
C PHE A 156 17.36 1.25 13.15
N PRO A 157 18.05 1.75 12.11
CA PRO A 157 19.34 1.21 11.68
C PRO A 157 20.47 1.62 12.65
N VAL A 158 20.39 1.19 13.92
CA VAL A 158 21.22 1.68 15.04
C VAL A 158 22.70 1.67 14.70
N ALA A 159 23.21 0.60 14.08
CA ALA A 159 24.62 0.50 13.72
C ALA A 159 25.09 1.61 12.78
N GLU A 160 24.25 2.02 11.82
CA GLU A 160 24.57 3.08 10.86
C GLU A 160 24.47 4.47 11.50
N ILE A 161 23.43 4.69 12.31
CA ILE A 161 23.24 5.90 13.09
C ILE A 161 24.45 6.16 14.01
N GLU A 162 24.89 5.13 14.75
CA GLU A 162 26.02 5.25 15.68
C GLU A 162 27.35 5.46 14.95
N ALA A 163 27.53 4.84 13.77
CA ALA A 163 28.77 4.97 12.99
C ALA A 163 28.91 6.30 12.24
N SER A 164 27.81 6.87 11.74
CA SER A 164 27.84 8.02 10.84
C SER A 164 27.27 9.30 11.45
N GLY A 165 26.60 9.22 12.60
CA GLY A 165 25.80 10.33 13.12
C GLY A 165 24.59 10.66 12.25
N ALA A 166 24.11 9.69 11.46
CA ALA A 166 22.95 9.86 10.61
C ALA A 166 21.71 10.22 11.42
N THR A 167 20.95 11.17 10.88
CA THR A 167 19.59 11.49 11.31
C THR A 167 18.60 10.57 10.63
N VAL A 168 17.44 10.38 11.25
CA VAL A 168 16.33 9.58 10.70
C VAL A 168 15.14 10.48 10.47
N GLY A 169 14.58 10.43 9.26
CA GLY A 169 13.37 11.17 8.90
C GLY A 169 12.14 10.62 9.63
N PHE A 170 11.17 11.47 9.98
CA PHE A 170 9.92 11.02 10.59
C PHE A 170 9.18 9.97 9.74
N GLN A 171 9.15 10.16 8.42
CA GLN A 171 8.53 9.22 7.49
C GLN A 171 9.30 7.91 7.37
N GLU A 172 10.58 7.85 7.74
CA GLU A 172 11.31 6.58 7.82
C GLU A 172 10.86 5.75 9.04
N ILE A 173 10.43 6.43 10.11
CA ILE A 173 9.91 5.84 11.35
C ILE A 173 8.44 5.45 11.19
N LEU A 174 7.64 6.35 10.60
CA LEU A 174 6.19 6.24 10.42
C LEU A 174 5.82 6.49 8.95
N PRO A 175 6.01 5.49 8.06
CA PRO A 175 5.88 5.66 6.61
C PRO A 175 4.46 5.92 6.11
N PHE A 176 3.46 5.76 6.97
CA PHE A 176 2.04 5.96 6.65
C PHE A 176 1.42 7.08 7.47
N THR A 177 2.20 8.05 7.95
CA THR A 177 1.64 9.30 8.48
C THR A 177 1.28 10.24 7.34
N GLU A 178 0.37 11.17 7.61
CA GLU A 178 0.05 12.23 6.64
C GLU A 178 1.27 13.12 6.39
N ASP A 179 1.43 13.49 5.12
CA ASP A 179 2.37 14.53 4.71
C ASP A 179 2.00 15.85 5.38
N LEU A 180 2.98 16.48 6.04
CA LEU A 180 2.82 17.86 6.51
C LEU A 180 3.14 18.80 5.35
N LEU A 181 2.09 19.32 4.72
CA LEU A 181 2.18 20.23 3.58
C LEU A 181 1.99 21.69 4.01
N VAL A 182 2.80 22.58 3.45
CA VAL A 182 2.62 24.04 3.58
C VAL A 182 2.62 24.68 2.21
N GLU A 183 1.72 25.64 2.03
CA GLU A 183 1.67 26.48 0.85
C GLU A 183 2.38 27.81 1.13
N ALA A 184 3.30 28.20 0.24
CA ALA A 184 3.98 29.49 0.28
C ALA A 184 4.27 29.96 -1.15
N ASP A 185 3.94 31.21 -1.45
CA ASP A 185 4.17 31.84 -2.76
C ASP A 185 3.60 31.06 -3.96
N GLY A 186 2.49 30.34 -3.76
CA GLY A 186 1.84 29.52 -4.79
C GLY A 186 2.50 28.16 -5.05
N SER A 187 3.53 27.80 -4.29
CA SER A 187 4.14 26.47 -4.28
C SER A 187 3.70 25.67 -3.05
N HIS A 188 3.63 24.35 -3.19
CA HIS A 188 3.43 23.42 -2.09
C HIS A 188 4.78 22.85 -1.65
N TYR A 189 5.00 22.75 -0.35
CA TYR A 189 6.22 22.19 0.25
C TYR A 189 5.87 21.07 1.21
N LEU A 190 6.67 20.01 1.19
CA LEU A 190 6.66 18.97 2.21
C LEU A 190 7.65 19.34 3.32
N PHE A 191 7.24 19.17 4.57
CA PHE A 191 8.17 19.12 5.69
C PHE A 191 8.88 17.77 5.73
N ASP A 192 10.20 17.82 5.64
CA ASP A 192 11.09 16.71 5.97
C ASP A 192 11.78 17.02 7.30
N ASP A 193 11.28 16.40 8.37
CA ASP A 193 11.82 16.50 9.72
C ASP A 193 12.69 15.30 10.07
N GLN A 194 13.90 15.59 10.53
CA GLN A 194 14.91 14.58 10.81
C GLN A 194 15.40 14.68 12.24
N TYR A 195 15.49 13.52 12.89
CA TYR A 195 15.82 13.39 14.31
C TYR A 195 17.15 12.69 14.50
N CYS A 196 17.94 13.18 15.45
CA CYS A 196 19.07 12.42 15.97
C CYS A 196 18.52 11.32 16.88
N VAL A 197 18.87 10.08 16.58
CA VAL A 197 18.46 8.91 17.38
C VAL A 197 19.66 8.15 17.97
N ARG A 198 20.84 8.81 18.03
CA ARG A 198 22.02 8.29 18.72
C ARG A 198 21.75 8.18 20.22
N SER A 199 22.12 7.03 20.78
CA SER A 199 21.83 6.71 22.18
C SER A 199 22.64 7.54 23.19
N ASP A 200 23.80 8.06 22.78
CA ASP A 200 24.70 8.87 23.60
C ASP A 200 24.54 10.39 23.41
N CYS A 201 23.62 10.81 22.54
CA CYS A 201 23.43 12.21 22.19
C CYS A 201 22.27 12.83 22.98
N ASN A 202 22.55 13.96 23.65
CA ASN A 202 21.53 14.70 24.43
C ASN A 202 20.93 15.88 23.65
N CYS A 203 21.05 15.90 22.32
CA CYS A 203 20.46 16.99 21.53
C CYS A 203 18.93 16.92 21.57
N THR A 204 18.29 18.08 21.66
CA THR A 204 16.82 18.22 21.63
C THR A 204 16.34 18.91 20.36
N THR A 205 17.21 19.02 19.35
CA THR A 205 16.97 19.75 18.11
C THR A 205 16.62 18.77 17.00
N ALA A 206 15.61 19.11 16.20
CA ALA A 206 15.30 18.45 14.94
C ALA A 206 15.73 19.33 13.77
N TYR A 207 16.15 18.69 12.67
CA TYR A 207 16.41 19.38 11.41
C TYR A 207 15.12 19.40 10.60
N LEU A 208 14.71 20.58 10.12
CA LEU A 208 13.53 20.76 9.29
C LEU A 208 13.97 21.26 7.92
N THR A 209 13.59 20.52 6.87
CA THR A 209 13.81 20.90 5.49
C THR A 209 12.46 21.05 4.79
N LEU A 210 12.30 22.12 4.01
CA LEU A 210 11.16 22.28 3.11
C LEU A 210 11.56 21.79 1.72
N VAL A 211 10.86 20.78 1.23
CA VAL A 211 11.08 20.21 -0.11
C VAL A 211 9.90 20.60 -0.98
N GLU A 212 10.15 21.34 -2.07
CA GLU A 212 9.10 21.71 -3.01
C GLU A 212 8.45 20.46 -3.61
N LYS A 213 7.12 20.38 -3.50
CA LYS A 213 6.30 19.32 -4.07
C LYS A 213 5.98 19.69 -5.51
N VAL A 214 6.67 19.05 -6.45
CA VAL A 214 6.35 19.16 -7.87
C VAL A 214 5.07 18.37 -8.13
N THR A 215 3.97 19.08 -8.40
CA THR A 215 2.74 18.46 -8.91
C THR A 215 2.81 18.43 -10.45
N GLU A 216 2.86 17.25 -11.04
CA GLU A 216 2.72 17.03 -12.49
C GLU A 216 1.25 17.07 -12.97
#